data_AF-A0A6S6SD77-F1
#
_entry.id   AF-A0A6S6SD77-F1
#
_cell.length_a   1.000
_cell.length_b   1.000
_cell.length_c   1.000
_cell.angle_alpha   90.00
_cell.angle_beta   90.00
_cell.angle_gamma   90.00
#
_symmetry.space_group_name_H-M   'P 1'
#
loop_
_entity.id
_entity.type
_entity.pdbx_description
1 polymer ?
#
loop_
_entity_poly.entity_id
_entity_poly.type
_entity_poly.pdbx_seq_one_letter_code
_entity_poly.pdbx_strand_id
1 'polypeptide(L)'
;MIKRVGILDEYYEVDLPKYPAFYYGGNEAINVSVLDNKIYYYLWSAKKGATISYILTNQSVNSFEAETERLTNYRRTILTKQSTAREARKEDHKALELAEKEANTLEGKEIKSIRLKKVDNMTEYGLFSVVQVGIEVELKNGQVLKTKNLGGKTPYTDFVATTKSGDYAGGDFKVFNDSKKIQDHKIEIEVSSKWNTAIKGKFELLLNYKSDVYYSFLGYYGKSNYNCGSGGSGGDGQNVSVSATSKTINGEPVNEITVQDSKGHSYSCIIHVDKQLYVNCYGGSGGDADSGSNCGSNNGGNGGDGGDVSITGTGVGSLKVVVKNHGGKGGKANGLGRTGSTGSAGRQY
;
A
#
# COMPACT_ATOMS: atom_id res chain seq x y z
N MET A 1 -46.90 9.12 2.35
CA MET A 1 -47.00 9.60 0.96
C MET A 1 -47.08 11.12 0.98
N ILE A 2 -45.99 11.82 0.66
CA ILE A 2 -45.99 13.29 0.53
C ILE A 2 -46.09 13.60 -0.96
N LYS A 3 -47.15 14.27 -1.38
CA LYS A 3 -47.26 14.77 -2.76
C LYS A 3 -46.56 16.12 -2.85
N ARG A 4 -45.44 16.21 -3.58
CA ARG A 4 -44.92 17.50 -4.05
C ARG A 4 -45.53 17.77 -5.42
N VAL A 5 -46.05 18.98 -5.63
CA VAL A 5 -46.64 19.37 -6.91
C VAL A 5 -45.54 19.40 -7.97
N GLY A 6 -45.58 18.45 -8.92
CA GLY A 6 -45.01 18.61 -10.26
C GLY A 6 -43.75 17.84 -10.65
N ILE A 7 -43.09 17.06 -9.77
CA ILE A 7 -41.89 16.28 -10.16
C ILE A 7 -41.87 14.94 -9.40
N LEU A 8 -42.06 13.84 -10.14
CA LEU A 8 -41.88 12.40 -9.82
C LEU A 8 -42.44 11.84 -8.50
N ASP A 9 -43.21 10.74 -8.62
CA ASP A 9 -43.67 9.93 -7.49
C ASP A 9 -42.50 9.09 -6.94
N GLU A 10 -41.97 9.47 -5.77
CA GLU A 10 -41.03 8.62 -5.03
C GLU A 10 -41.68 8.09 -3.74
N TYR A 11 -41.55 6.78 -3.53
CA TYR A 11 -42.00 6.11 -2.31
C TYR A 11 -41.14 6.56 -1.13
N TYR A 12 -41.75 7.26 -0.18
CA TYR A 12 -41.11 7.57 1.09
C TYR A 12 -41.10 6.31 1.97
N GLU A 13 -39.95 5.64 2.06
CA GLU A 13 -39.67 4.66 3.11
C GLU A 13 -39.31 5.37 4.42
N VAL A 14 -39.89 4.90 5.53
CA VAL A 14 -39.63 5.44 6.87
C VAL A 14 -38.18 5.15 7.26
N ASP A 15 -37.55 6.08 7.98
CA ASP A 15 -36.13 6.16 8.42
C ASP A 15 -35.63 5.03 9.38
N LEU A 16 -36.24 3.84 9.30
CA LEU A 16 -35.93 2.53 9.89
C LEU A 16 -35.68 2.39 11.42
N PRO A 17 -36.27 1.37 12.09
CA PRO A 17 -36.27 1.17 13.55
C PRO A 17 -34.93 0.80 14.24
N LYS A 18 -33.77 0.85 13.57
CA LYS A 18 -32.48 0.32 14.08
C LYS A 18 -31.24 1.17 13.70
N TYR A 19 -31.22 2.47 14.04
CA TYR A 19 -30.05 3.42 13.95
C TYR A 19 -29.87 4.16 12.59
N PRO A 20 -29.19 5.34 12.52
CA PRO A 20 -29.80 6.67 12.70
C PRO A 20 -29.50 7.69 11.58
N ALA A 21 -30.33 8.73 11.45
CA ALA A 21 -29.97 9.94 10.71
C ALA A 21 -28.68 10.59 11.26
N PHE A 22 -27.72 10.86 10.36
CA PHE A 22 -26.41 11.43 10.65
C PHE A 22 -26.48 12.96 10.82
N TYR A 23 -25.87 13.51 11.88
CA TYR A 23 -25.80 14.96 12.10
C TYR A 23 -24.34 15.41 12.25
N TYR A 24 -23.83 16.13 11.25
CA TYR A 24 -22.53 16.77 11.29
C TYR A 24 -22.57 18.00 12.21
N GLY A 25 -21.68 18.04 13.19
CA GLY A 25 -21.66 19.07 14.24
C GLY A 25 -20.87 20.31 13.80
N GLY A 26 -21.58 21.42 13.57
CA GLY A 26 -20.95 22.74 13.55
C GLY A 26 -21.71 23.79 12.74
N ASN A 27 -22.31 23.39 11.62
CA ASN A 27 -23.01 24.30 10.70
C ASN A 27 -24.52 24.05 10.74
N GLU A 28 -25.31 25.09 10.49
CA GLU A 28 -26.76 24.97 10.32
C GLU A 28 -27.04 23.98 9.19
N ALA A 29 -27.48 22.78 9.55
CA ALA A 29 -27.79 21.72 8.58
C ALA A 29 -29.28 21.73 8.30
N ILE A 30 -29.67 21.51 7.05
CA ILE A 30 -31.07 21.25 6.68
C ILE A 30 -31.39 19.82 7.09
N ASN A 31 -32.53 19.65 7.76
CA ASN A 31 -32.96 18.36 8.30
C ASN A 31 -34.44 18.11 8.03
N VAL A 32 -34.76 16.83 7.91
CA VAL A 32 -36.14 16.33 7.94
C VAL A 32 -36.29 15.40 9.15
N SER A 33 -37.40 15.51 9.87
CA SER A 33 -37.71 14.58 10.96
C SER A 33 -39.21 14.30 10.99
N VAL A 34 -39.57 13.07 11.34
CA VAL A 34 -40.97 12.65 11.51
C VAL A 34 -41.22 12.42 13.00
N LEU A 35 -42.17 13.16 13.56
CA LEU A 35 -42.54 13.09 14.97
C LEU A 35 -44.04 13.32 15.11
N ASP A 36 -44.73 12.48 15.88
CA ASP A 36 -46.17 12.58 16.18
C ASP A 36 -47.04 12.76 14.93
N ASN A 37 -46.75 11.98 13.88
CA ASN A 37 -47.39 12.04 12.56
C ASN A 37 -47.23 13.38 11.81
N LYS A 38 -46.29 14.23 12.23
CA LYS A 38 -45.89 15.46 11.55
C LYS A 38 -44.50 15.32 10.95
N ILE A 39 -44.26 15.97 9.81
CA ILE A 39 -42.97 15.99 9.13
C ILE A 39 -42.42 17.41 9.21
N TYR A 40 -41.26 17.55 9.84
CA TYR A 40 -40.58 18.82 10.08
C TYR A 40 -39.44 18.97 9.09
N TYR A 41 -39.39 20.08 8.37
CA TYR A 41 -38.25 20.51 7.59
C TYR A 41 -37.65 21.77 8.22
N TYR A 42 -36.40 21.71 8.64
CA TYR A 42 -35.84 22.70 9.55
C TYR A 42 -34.31 22.76 9.51
N LEU A 43 -33.76 23.90 9.94
CA LEU A 43 -32.33 24.03 10.21
C LEU A 43 -32.03 23.58 11.64
N TRP A 44 -30.98 22.78 11.83
CA TRP A 44 -30.50 22.40 13.16
C TRP A 44 -29.14 23.03 13.44
N SER A 45 -29.02 23.63 14.62
CA SER A 45 -27.73 24.02 15.20
C SER A 45 -27.66 23.57 16.64
N ALA A 46 -26.51 23.02 17.05
CA ALA A 46 -26.26 22.68 18.45
C ALA A 46 -26.39 23.90 19.39
N LYS A 47 -26.14 25.12 18.88
CA LYS A 47 -26.22 26.37 19.66
C LYS A 47 -27.63 26.96 19.70
N LYS A 48 -28.36 26.94 18.59
CA LYS A 48 -29.66 27.61 18.44
C LYS A 48 -30.87 26.68 18.54
N GLY A 49 -30.66 25.36 18.53
CA GLY A 49 -31.75 24.38 18.46
C GLY A 49 -32.30 24.24 17.04
N ALA A 50 -33.56 23.80 16.94
CA ALA A 50 -34.26 23.71 15.66
C ALA A 50 -34.78 25.08 15.21
N THR A 51 -34.71 25.37 13.92
CA THR A 51 -35.37 26.52 13.28
C THR A 51 -36.27 25.96 12.18
N ILE A 52 -37.55 25.81 12.49
CA ILE A 52 -38.52 25.18 11.61
C ILE A 52 -38.79 26.07 10.40
N SER A 53 -38.62 25.52 9.20
CA SER A 53 -38.99 26.18 7.95
C SER A 53 -40.37 25.71 7.46
N TYR A 54 -40.67 24.40 7.57
CA TYR A 54 -41.99 23.86 7.24
C TYR A 54 -42.40 22.74 8.20
N ILE A 55 -43.72 22.65 8.46
CA ILE A 55 -44.35 21.52 9.13
C ILE A 55 -45.42 20.99 8.19
N LEU A 56 -45.30 19.73 7.77
CA LEU A 56 -46.34 19.03 7.04
C LEU A 56 -47.13 18.16 8.01
N THR A 57 -48.42 18.44 8.15
CA THR A 57 -49.32 17.80 9.11
C THR A 57 -50.76 17.87 8.59
N ASN A 58 -51.59 16.89 8.94
CA ASN A 58 -53.04 16.92 8.72
C ASN A 58 -53.83 17.45 9.94
N GLN A 59 -53.12 17.86 11.00
CA GLN A 59 -53.65 18.46 12.23
C GLN A 59 -53.23 19.92 12.35
N SER A 60 -54.00 20.72 13.11
CA SER A 60 -53.62 22.10 13.45
C SER A 60 -52.30 22.16 14.22
N VAL A 61 -51.49 23.17 13.90
CA VAL A 61 -50.29 23.50 14.68
C VAL A 61 -50.66 24.55 15.71
N ASN A 62 -50.49 24.24 16.99
CA ASN A 62 -50.87 25.14 18.08
C ASN A 62 -50.01 26.42 18.09
N SER A 63 -48.67 26.27 18.10
CA SER A 63 -47.73 27.37 17.88
C SER A 63 -46.40 26.85 17.36
N PHE A 64 -45.71 27.65 16.55
CA PHE A 64 -44.38 27.29 16.04
C PHE A 64 -43.32 27.19 17.15
N GLU A 65 -43.45 27.99 18.21
CA GLU A 65 -42.56 27.94 19.37
C GLU A 65 -42.64 26.60 20.09
N ALA A 66 -43.87 26.13 20.38
CA ALA A 66 -44.08 24.85 21.05
C ALA A 66 -43.60 23.66 20.18
N GLU A 67 -43.81 23.73 18.87
CA GLU A 67 -43.30 22.71 17.93
C GLU A 67 -41.77 22.73 17.83
N THR A 68 -41.16 23.92 17.88
CA THR A 68 -39.70 24.08 17.88
C THR A 68 -39.07 23.49 19.14
N GLU A 69 -39.67 23.74 20.31
CA GLU A 69 -39.23 23.17 21.57
C GLU A 69 -39.36 21.64 21.56
N ARG A 70 -40.51 21.12 21.11
CA ARG A 70 -40.74 19.67 21.00
C ARG A 70 -39.72 19.00 20.09
N LEU A 71 -39.47 19.55 18.90
CA LEU A 71 -38.50 19.03 17.94
C LEU A 71 -37.07 19.11 18.49
N THR A 72 -36.72 20.19 19.19
CA THR A 72 -35.41 20.37 19.83
C THR A 72 -35.19 19.32 20.93
N ASN A 73 -36.20 19.06 21.76
CA ASN A 73 -36.14 18.06 22.82
C ASN A 73 -36.03 16.64 22.24
N TYR A 74 -36.85 16.31 21.25
CA TYR A 74 -36.76 15.05 20.51
C TYR A 74 -35.34 14.80 19.96
N ARG A 75 -34.74 15.82 19.33
CA ARG A 75 -33.38 15.74 18.80
C ARG A 75 -32.33 15.54 19.87
N ARG A 76 -32.40 16.26 20.98
CA ARG A 76 -31.48 16.09 22.10
C ARG A 76 -31.57 14.68 22.69
N THR A 77 -32.79 14.18 22.92
CA THR A 77 -33.02 12.83 23.45
C THR A 77 -32.48 11.76 22.51
N ILE A 78 -32.70 11.89 21.20
CA ILE A 78 -32.18 10.93 20.22
C ILE A 78 -30.66 10.96 20.15
N LEU A 79 -30.05 12.15 20.16
CA LEU A 79 -28.60 12.28 20.12
C LEU A 79 -27.95 11.57 21.33
N THR A 80 -28.51 11.76 22.53
CA THR A 80 -28.04 11.07 23.74
C THR A 80 -28.19 9.55 23.62
N LYS A 81 -29.36 9.06 23.16
CA LYS A 81 -29.58 7.61 22.94
C LYS A 81 -28.63 7.02 21.90
N GLN A 82 -28.34 7.74 20.83
CA GLN A 82 -27.38 7.34 19.80
C GLN A 82 -25.95 7.27 20.35
N SER A 83 -25.55 8.21 21.21
CA SER A 83 -24.25 8.22 21.86
C SER A 83 -24.06 7.00 22.77
N THR A 84 -25.01 6.72 23.67
CA THR A 84 -24.95 5.56 24.56
C THR A 84 -24.92 4.24 23.78
N ALA A 85 -25.71 4.13 22.71
CA ALA A 85 -25.70 2.94 21.85
C ALA A 85 -24.41 2.79 21.03
N ARG A 86 -23.62 3.86 20.81
CA ARG A 86 -22.29 3.75 20.19
C ARG A 86 -21.29 3.18 21.19
N GLU A 87 -21.29 3.68 22.41
CA GLU A 87 -20.39 3.18 23.46
C GLU A 87 -20.71 1.73 23.82
N ALA A 88 -21.99 1.36 23.96
CA ALA A 88 -22.38 -0.03 24.18
C ALA A 88 -21.90 -0.96 23.05
N ARG A 89 -22.06 -0.56 21.79
CA ARG A 89 -21.57 -1.34 20.63
C ARG A 89 -20.05 -1.45 20.59
N LYS A 90 -19.31 -0.41 21.00
CA LYS A 90 -17.85 -0.48 21.10
C LYS A 90 -17.44 -1.52 22.15
N GLU A 91 -18.10 -1.53 23.31
CA GLU A 91 -17.82 -2.50 24.37
C GLU A 91 -18.22 -3.93 23.96
N ASP A 92 -19.38 -4.12 23.34
CA ASP A 92 -19.79 -5.42 22.79
C ASP A 92 -18.80 -5.93 21.74
N HIS A 93 -18.32 -5.05 20.86
CA HIS A 93 -17.33 -5.40 19.85
C HIS A 93 -15.99 -5.81 20.48
N LYS A 94 -15.51 -5.07 21.49
CA LYS A 94 -14.30 -5.43 22.23
C LYS A 94 -14.44 -6.77 22.94
N ALA A 95 -15.59 -7.05 23.55
CA ALA A 95 -15.86 -8.32 24.22
C ALA A 95 -15.83 -9.50 23.22
N LEU A 96 -16.43 -9.31 22.04
CA LEU A 96 -16.38 -10.29 20.95
C LEU A 96 -14.96 -10.48 20.42
N GLU A 97 -14.19 -9.41 20.23
CA GLU A 97 -12.79 -9.47 19.79
C GLU A 97 -11.91 -10.22 20.81
N LEU A 98 -12.10 -9.97 22.11
CA LEU A 98 -11.35 -10.65 23.16
C LEU A 98 -11.69 -12.14 23.21
N ALA A 99 -12.98 -12.49 23.20
CA ALA A 99 -13.42 -13.88 23.17
C ALA A 99 -12.92 -14.61 21.91
N GLU A 100 -12.93 -13.94 20.76
CA GLU A 100 -12.39 -14.46 19.52
C GLU A 100 -10.86 -14.68 19.60
N LYS A 101 -10.14 -13.73 20.21
CA LYS A 101 -8.69 -13.84 20.42
C LYS A 101 -8.36 -15.00 21.35
N GLU A 102 -9.07 -15.17 22.47
CA GLU A 102 -8.92 -16.29 23.40
C GLU A 102 -9.25 -17.64 22.73
N ALA A 103 -10.29 -17.68 21.90
CA ALA A 103 -10.65 -18.88 21.15
C ALA A 103 -9.58 -19.28 20.11
N ASN A 104 -8.76 -18.34 19.62
CA ASN A 104 -7.82 -18.59 18.52
C ASN A 104 -6.34 -18.49 18.89
N THR A 105 -5.99 -17.99 20.07
CA THR A 105 -4.62 -18.03 20.62
C THR A 105 -4.16 -19.46 20.88
N LEU A 106 -2.85 -19.73 20.91
CA LEU A 106 -2.30 -21.02 21.36
C LEU A 106 -1.95 -21.05 22.85
N GLU A 107 -2.12 -19.94 23.57
CA GLU A 107 -1.86 -19.86 25.02
C GLU A 107 -2.71 -20.89 25.79
N GLY A 108 -2.07 -21.66 26.67
CA GLY A 108 -2.74 -22.70 27.46
C GLY A 108 -3.24 -23.91 26.66
N LYS A 109 -3.00 -23.98 25.33
CA LYS A 109 -3.45 -25.08 24.49
C LYS A 109 -2.35 -26.11 24.25
N GLU A 110 -2.73 -27.39 24.31
CA GLU A 110 -1.83 -28.48 24.00
C GLU A 110 -1.71 -28.67 22.48
N ILE A 111 -0.56 -28.31 21.94
CA ILE A 111 -0.24 -28.45 20.52
C ILE A 111 0.17 -29.90 20.24
N LYS A 112 -0.32 -30.44 19.11
CA LYS A 112 0.07 -31.75 18.56
C LYS A 112 1.03 -31.59 17.38
N SER A 113 0.75 -30.70 16.44
CA SER A 113 1.64 -30.43 15.29
C SER A 113 1.50 -29.01 14.77
N ILE A 114 2.55 -28.51 14.12
CA ILE A 114 2.58 -27.22 13.41
C ILE A 114 2.98 -27.50 11.96
N ARG A 115 2.20 -27.01 11.01
CA ARG A 115 2.46 -27.12 9.57
C ARG A 115 2.41 -25.76 8.92
N LEU A 116 3.37 -25.48 8.07
CA LEU A 116 3.40 -24.28 7.26
C LEU A 116 2.93 -24.61 5.85
N LYS A 117 2.11 -23.74 5.26
CA LYS A 117 1.56 -23.91 3.93
C LYS A 117 1.78 -22.64 3.13
N LYS A 118 2.33 -22.80 1.93
CA LYS A 118 2.31 -21.77 0.90
C LYS A 118 0.85 -21.47 0.50
N VAL A 119 0.54 -20.20 0.31
CA VAL A 119 -0.83 -19.72 0.04
C VAL A 119 -0.97 -19.16 -1.37
N ASP A 120 0.08 -18.53 -1.89
CA ASP A 120 0.04 -17.97 -3.23
C ASP A 120 0.21 -19.05 -4.31
N ASN A 121 -0.25 -18.75 -5.53
CA ASN A 121 -0.13 -19.62 -6.71
C ASN A 121 1.05 -19.23 -7.60
N MET A 122 1.99 -18.40 -7.10
CA MET A 122 3.13 -18.01 -7.92
C MET A 122 4.02 -19.21 -8.19
N THR A 123 4.58 -19.26 -9.39
CA THR A 123 5.51 -20.31 -9.81
C THR A 123 6.91 -19.76 -10.00
N GLU A 124 7.10 -18.45 -9.94
CA GLU A 124 8.38 -17.78 -10.15
C GLU A 124 8.85 -17.18 -8.83
N TYR A 125 9.97 -17.69 -8.31
CA TYR A 125 10.58 -17.21 -7.07
C TYR A 125 12.06 -16.98 -7.26
N GLY A 126 12.48 -15.76 -6.97
CA GLY A 126 13.88 -15.35 -7.02
C GLY A 126 14.13 -14.24 -6.03
N LEU A 127 15.06 -13.35 -6.38
CA LEU A 127 15.32 -12.16 -5.57
C LEU A 127 14.05 -11.30 -5.48
N PHE A 128 13.89 -10.61 -4.35
CA PHE A 128 12.77 -9.70 -4.07
C PHE A 128 11.37 -10.32 -4.05
N SER A 129 11.23 -11.62 -4.30
CA SER A 129 9.94 -12.29 -4.25
C SER A 129 9.37 -12.28 -2.84
N VAL A 130 8.05 -12.16 -2.74
CA VAL A 130 7.32 -12.31 -1.48
C VAL A 130 6.51 -13.59 -1.57
N VAL A 131 6.72 -14.51 -0.64
CA VAL A 131 6.00 -15.79 -0.55
C VAL A 131 5.01 -15.71 0.59
N GLN A 132 3.73 -15.90 0.28
CA GLN A 132 2.69 -15.91 1.31
C GLN A 132 2.65 -17.28 1.97
N VAL A 133 2.92 -17.32 3.26
CA VAL A 133 2.95 -18.55 4.07
C VAL A 133 1.97 -18.39 5.23
N GLY A 134 1.15 -19.41 5.44
CA GLY A 134 0.28 -19.51 6.60
C GLY A 134 0.65 -20.70 7.47
N ILE A 135 0.21 -20.64 8.72
CA ILE A 135 0.52 -21.65 9.73
C ILE A 135 -0.79 -22.34 10.13
N GLU A 136 -0.77 -23.66 10.12
CA GLU A 136 -1.83 -24.54 10.58
C GLU A 136 -1.33 -25.30 11.80
N VAL A 137 -2.10 -25.25 12.90
CA VAL A 137 -1.77 -25.90 14.16
C VAL A 137 -2.86 -26.91 14.49
N GLU A 138 -2.47 -28.17 14.62
CA GLU A 138 -3.37 -29.21 15.13
C GLU A 138 -3.15 -29.32 16.64
N LEU A 139 -4.23 -29.18 17.41
CA LEU A 139 -4.22 -29.37 18.86
C LEU A 139 -4.45 -30.84 19.21
N LYS A 140 -4.08 -31.26 20.43
CA LYS A 140 -4.30 -32.66 20.87
C LYS A 140 -5.76 -33.07 20.90
N ASN A 141 -6.69 -32.13 21.06
CA ASN A 141 -8.13 -32.37 20.99
C ASN A 141 -8.68 -32.54 19.55
N GLY A 142 -7.82 -32.47 18.53
CA GLY A 142 -8.19 -32.59 17.12
C GLY A 142 -8.63 -31.29 16.45
N GLN A 143 -8.77 -30.18 17.19
CA GLN A 143 -9.08 -28.88 16.61
C GLN A 143 -7.90 -28.37 15.77
N VAL A 144 -8.21 -27.82 14.60
CA VAL A 144 -7.23 -27.21 13.71
C VAL A 144 -7.39 -25.70 13.73
N LEU A 145 -6.37 -25.01 14.20
CA LEU A 145 -6.26 -23.56 14.22
C LEU A 145 -5.39 -23.09 13.04
N LYS A 146 -5.70 -21.93 12.49
CA LYS A 146 -5.07 -21.40 11.26
C LYS A 146 -4.79 -19.92 11.40
N THR A 147 -3.72 -19.45 10.80
CA THR A 147 -3.45 -18.01 10.68
C THR A 147 -4.25 -17.37 9.54
N LYS A 148 -4.23 -16.03 9.50
CA LYS A 148 -5.00 -15.22 8.54
C LYS A 148 -4.80 -15.62 7.07
N ASN A 149 -3.57 -15.92 6.65
CA ASN A 149 -3.31 -16.31 5.26
C ASN A 149 -3.99 -17.64 4.86
N LEU A 150 -4.41 -18.46 5.83
CA LEU A 150 -5.19 -19.68 5.59
C LEU A 150 -6.68 -19.52 5.94
N GLY A 151 -7.15 -18.28 6.09
CA GLY A 151 -8.54 -17.96 6.44
C GLY A 151 -8.89 -18.17 7.92
N GLY A 152 -7.89 -18.41 8.79
CA GLY A 152 -8.09 -18.53 10.22
C GLY A 152 -7.81 -17.24 10.98
N LYS A 153 -7.92 -17.31 12.31
CA LYS A 153 -7.84 -16.16 13.22
C LYS A 153 -6.72 -16.28 14.25
N THR A 154 -5.90 -17.34 14.16
CA THR A 154 -4.74 -17.49 15.05
C THR A 154 -3.74 -16.38 14.78
N PRO A 155 -3.36 -15.60 15.81
CA PRO A 155 -2.50 -14.46 15.61
C PRO A 155 -1.05 -14.90 15.36
N TYR A 156 -0.37 -14.25 14.42
CA TYR A 156 1.04 -14.54 14.12
C TYR A 156 1.97 -14.26 15.30
N THR A 157 1.54 -13.44 16.25
CA THR A 157 2.26 -13.12 17.48
C THR A 157 2.43 -14.32 18.41
N ASP A 158 1.76 -15.43 18.15
CA ASP A 158 1.81 -16.66 18.94
C ASP A 158 3.02 -17.53 18.62
N PHE A 159 3.73 -17.16 17.56
CA PHE A 159 4.79 -17.93 16.98
C PHE A 159 6.15 -17.25 17.14
N VAL A 160 7.19 -18.06 17.19
CA VAL A 160 8.57 -17.66 17.00
C VAL A 160 9.05 -18.30 15.71
N ALA A 161 9.53 -17.48 14.78
CA ALA A 161 10.04 -17.94 13.49
C ALA A 161 11.55 -17.76 13.42
N THR A 162 12.23 -18.73 12.83
CA THR A 162 13.61 -18.63 12.38
C THR A 162 13.64 -18.84 10.87
N THR A 163 14.41 -18.02 10.17
CA THR A 163 14.42 -17.98 8.71
C THR A 163 15.82 -18.05 8.13
N LYS A 164 15.92 -18.56 6.90
CA LYS A 164 17.12 -18.43 6.06
C LYS A 164 16.76 -17.86 4.70
N SER A 165 17.70 -17.13 4.11
CA SER A 165 17.57 -16.51 2.78
C SER A 165 16.46 -15.44 2.66
N GLY A 166 15.97 -14.92 3.80
CA GLY A 166 14.96 -13.87 3.85
C GLY A 166 14.39 -13.64 5.24
N ASP A 167 13.38 -12.77 5.29
CA ASP A 167 12.69 -12.35 6.50
C ASP A 167 11.23 -12.80 6.47
N TYR A 168 10.70 -13.27 7.60
CA TYR A 168 9.30 -13.67 7.74
C TYR A 168 8.57 -12.78 8.74
N ALA A 169 7.53 -12.08 8.29
CA ALA A 169 6.73 -11.23 9.14
C ALA A 169 5.26 -11.27 8.73
N GLY A 170 4.37 -11.51 9.70
CA GLY A 170 2.92 -11.40 9.49
C GLY A 170 2.33 -12.35 8.44
N GLY A 171 3.03 -13.45 8.10
CA GLY A 171 2.61 -14.38 7.06
C GLY A 171 3.28 -14.15 5.70
N ASP A 172 4.08 -13.11 5.54
CA ASP A 172 4.81 -12.83 4.33
C ASP A 172 6.30 -13.14 4.53
N PHE A 173 6.85 -13.98 3.65
CA PHE A 173 8.28 -14.23 3.58
C PHE A 173 8.89 -13.41 2.45
N LYS A 174 9.79 -12.49 2.77
CA LYS A 174 10.50 -11.68 1.79
C LYS A 174 11.89 -12.26 1.55
N VAL A 175 12.13 -12.75 0.32
CA VAL A 175 13.45 -13.24 -0.09
C VAL A 175 14.45 -12.08 -0.08
N PHE A 176 15.70 -12.36 0.35
CA PHE A 176 16.75 -11.35 0.29
C PHE A 176 16.96 -10.79 -1.12
N ASN A 177 17.37 -9.53 -1.17
CA ASN A 177 17.66 -8.80 -2.39
C ASN A 177 19.11 -8.95 -2.88
N ASP A 178 19.92 -9.71 -2.16
CA ASP A 178 21.33 -9.97 -2.47
C ASP A 178 21.50 -11.49 -2.55
N SER A 179 21.83 -11.99 -3.75
CA SER A 179 22.00 -13.43 -3.98
C SER A 179 23.09 -14.05 -3.11
N LYS A 180 24.07 -13.27 -2.65
CA LYS A 180 25.14 -13.75 -1.75
C LYS A 180 24.62 -14.13 -0.36
N LYS A 181 23.45 -13.60 0.03
CA LYS A 181 22.80 -13.91 1.32
C LYS A 181 21.82 -15.09 1.21
N ILE A 182 21.58 -15.60 0.01
CA ILE A 182 20.68 -16.72 -0.24
C ILE A 182 21.48 -18.01 -0.14
N GLN A 183 21.19 -18.81 0.90
CA GLN A 183 21.84 -20.09 1.15
C GLN A 183 21.11 -21.20 0.41
N ASP A 184 21.86 -22.13 -0.19
CA ASP A 184 21.37 -23.34 -0.86
C ASP A 184 20.25 -23.09 -1.90
N HIS A 185 20.12 -21.86 -2.40
CA HIS A 185 19.11 -21.44 -3.36
C HIS A 185 17.68 -21.83 -2.97
N LYS A 186 17.38 -21.76 -1.66
CA LYS A 186 16.06 -22.01 -1.09
C LYS A 186 15.75 -21.04 0.03
N ILE A 187 14.46 -20.89 0.33
CA ILE A 187 14.00 -20.29 1.58
C ILE A 187 13.67 -21.39 2.56
N GLU A 188 14.01 -21.17 3.83
CA GLU A 188 13.63 -22.05 4.92
C GLU A 188 12.94 -21.22 6.01
N ILE A 189 11.81 -21.71 6.49
CA ILE A 189 11.09 -21.16 7.64
C ILE A 189 10.89 -22.29 8.63
N GLU A 190 11.38 -22.12 9.84
CA GLU A 190 11.01 -22.96 10.97
C GLU A 190 10.19 -22.13 11.95
N VAL A 191 9.04 -22.65 12.35
CA VAL A 191 8.14 -21.98 13.30
C VAL A 191 7.87 -22.89 14.48
N SER A 192 7.90 -22.30 15.67
CA SER A 192 7.45 -22.92 16.91
C SER A 192 6.44 -22.02 17.61
N SER A 193 5.66 -22.60 18.52
CA SER A 193 4.78 -21.82 19.40
C SER A 193 5.61 -21.16 20.52
N LYS A 194 5.26 -19.92 20.87
CA LYS A 194 5.85 -19.24 22.03
C LYS A 194 5.67 -19.98 23.35
N TRP A 195 4.60 -20.77 23.45
CA TRP A 195 4.24 -21.53 24.66
C TRP A 195 4.66 -22.99 24.60
N ASN A 196 5.09 -23.48 23.43
CA ASN A 196 5.67 -24.82 23.28
C ASN A 196 6.69 -24.80 22.14
N THR A 197 7.95 -24.58 22.49
CA THR A 197 9.07 -24.47 21.55
C THR A 197 9.58 -25.83 21.06
N ALA A 198 9.17 -26.94 21.70
CA ALA A 198 9.57 -28.29 21.34
C ALA A 198 8.90 -28.77 20.04
N ILE A 199 7.67 -28.32 19.78
CA ILE A 199 6.94 -28.65 18.55
C ILE A 199 7.25 -27.58 17.50
N LYS A 200 7.78 -28.04 16.37
CA LYS A 200 8.19 -27.17 15.27
C LYS A 200 7.57 -27.61 13.95
N GLY A 201 7.20 -26.64 13.14
CA GLY A 201 6.89 -26.85 11.73
C GLY A 201 8.02 -26.29 10.86
N LYS A 202 8.34 -26.97 9.77
CA LYS A 202 9.32 -26.51 8.78
C LYS A 202 8.64 -26.32 7.42
N PHE A 203 9.05 -25.27 6.71
CA PHE A 203 8.72 -25.00 5.32
C PHE A 203 10.01 -24.78 4.54
N GLU A 204 10.07 -25.36 3.36
CA GLU A 204 11.16 -25.13 2.41
C GLU A 204 10.56 -24.87 1.03
N LEU A 205 11.15 -23.92 0.31
CA LEU A 205 10.79 -23.64 -1.08
C LEU A 205 12.06 -23.32 -1.87
N LEU A 206 12.27 -24.08 -2.94
CA LEU A 206 13.36 -23.87 -3.88
C LEU A 206 13.11 -22.61 -4.71
N LEU A 207 14.16 -21.80 -4.89
CA LEU A 207 14.13 -20.65 -5.77
C LEU A 207 14.51 -21.10 -7.19
N ASN A 208 13.80 -20.57 -8.19
CA ASN A 208 14.03 -20.89 -9.60
C ASN A 208 14.52 -19.69 -10.42
N TYR A 209 14.51 -18.49 -9.83
CA TYR A 209 15.01 -17.26 -10.42
C TYR A 209 14.37 -16.93 -11.77
N LYS A 210 13.13 -17.39 -11.99
CA LYS A 210 12.36 -17.16 -13.21
C LYS A 210 11.66 -15.79 -13.18
N SER A 211 12.31 -14.77 -12.64
CA SER A 211 11.78 -13.40 -12.62
C SER A 211 12.81 -12.44 -13.19
N ASP A 212 12.34 -11.43 -13.91
CA ASP A 212 13.21 -10.37 -14.43
C ASP A 212 13.78 -9.52 -13.27
N VAL A 213 14.99 -9.01 -13.45
CA VAL A 213 15.68 -8.19 -12.44
C VAL A 213 15.93 -6.79 -12.98
N TYR A 214 15.67 -5.78 -12.15
CA TYR A 214 15.77 -4.37 -12.52
C TYR A 214 16.77 -3.66 -11.61
N TYR A 215 17.79 -3.04 -12.21
CA TYR A 215 18.67 -2.10 -11.53
C TYR A 215 18.54 -0.70 -12.14
N SER A 216 18.47 0.32 -11.29
CA SER A 216 18.33 1.71 -11.71
C SER A 216 19.37 2.59 -11.04
N PHE A 217 20.18 3.24 -11.87
CA PHE A 217 21.30 4.10 -11.53
C PHE A 217 21.11 5.49 -12.16
N LEU A 218 20.01 6.13 -11.76
CA LEU A 218 19.52 7.34 -12.39
C LEU A 218 20.25 8.60 -11.91
N GLY A 219 20.33 9.57 -12.81
CA GLY A 219 20.64 10.95 -12.46
C GLY A 219 19.48 11.62 -11.70
N TYR A 220 19.81 12.59 -10.85
CA TYR A 220 18.80 13.35 -10.11
C TYR A 220 18.10 14.36 -11.01
N TYR A 221 16.84 14.66 -10.72
CA TYR A 221 16.11 15.71 -11.43
C TYR A 221 16.59 17.10 -11.00
N GLY A 222 16.83 17.94 -11.99
CA GLY A 222 17.07 19.35 -11.80
C GLY A 222 15.88 20.03 -11.13
N LYS A 223 16.16 20.88 -10.15
CA LYS A 223 15.11 21.58 -9.41
C LYS A 223 14.50 22.67 -10.29
N SER A 224 13.19 22.62 -10.50
CA SER A 224 12.45 23.76 -11.07
C SER A 224 12.48 24.93 -10.11
N ASN A 225 12.65 26.14 -10.64
CA ASN A 225 12.67 27.34 -9.83
C ASN A 225 11.29 28.01 -9.84
N TYR A 226 10.88 28.56 -8.69
CA TYR A 226 9.59 29.21 -8.50
C TYR A 226 9.72 30.68 -8.09
N ASN A 227 10.96 31.16 -7.91
CA ASN A 227 11.24 32.54 -7.47
C ASN A 227 12.34 33.13 -8.36
N CYS A 228 11.97 33.56 -9.56
CA CYS A 228 12.84 34.34 -10.45
C CYS A 228 14.25 33.76 -10.66
N GLY A 229 14.35 32.56 -11.24
CA GLY A 229 15.66 32.03 -11.61
C GLY A 229 15.61 30.89 -12.62
N SER A 230 16.81 30.53 -13.08
CA SER A 230 17.01 29.39 -13.96
C SER A 230 16.66 28.08 -13.26
N GLY A 231 16.18 27.11 -14.04
CA GLY A 231 16.03 25.75 -13.58
C GLY A 231 17.39 25.09 -13.35
N GLY A 232 17.48 24.22 -12.33
CA GLY A 232 18.70 23.46 -12.06
C GLY A 232 18.96 22.40 -13.11
N SER A 233 20.22 22.09 -13.41
CA SER A 233 20.56 20.97 -14.29
C SER A 233 20.19 19.63 -13.65
N GLY A 234 19.79 18.67 -14.48
CA GLY A 234 19.69 17.27 -14.08
C GLY A 234 21.08 16.65 -13.92
N GLY A 235 21.20 15.68 -13.03
CA GLY A 235 22.42 14.90 -12.86
C GLY A 235 22.57 13.81 -13.90
N ASP A 236 23.79 13.33 -14.09
CA ASP A 236 24.07 12.24 -15.03
C ASP A 236 23.64 10.88 -14.46
N GLY A 237 23.25 9.97 -15.35
CA GLY A 237 23.14 8.55 -15.03
C GLY A 237 24.50 7.96 -14.69
N GLN A 238 24.54 6.92 -13.86
CA GLN A 238 25.82 6.34 -13.45
C GLN A 238 26.34 5.35 -14.48
N ASN A 239 27.66 5.34 -14.66
CA ASN A 239 28.33 4.30 -15.44
C ASN A 239 28.31 3.00 -14.64
N VAL A 240 28.05 1.89 -15.31
CA VAL A 240 27.97 0.58 -14.67
C VAL A 240 28.69 -0.48 -15.49
N SER A 241 29.28 -1.44 -14.78
CA SER A 241 29.78 -2.68 -15.34
C SER A 241 28.91 -3.84 -14.92
N VAL A 242 28.57 -4.69 -15.88
CA VAL A 242 27.80 -5.92 -15.69
C VAL A 242 28.74 -7.06 -16.02
N SER A 243 28.95 -7.97 -15.06
CA SER A 243 29.66 -9.22 -15.28
C SER A 243 28.73 -10.40 -15.01
N ALA A 244 28.80 -11.42 -15.85
CA ALA A 244 27.96 -12.60 -15.74
C ALA A 244 28.75 -13.90 -15.85
N THR A 245 28.39 -14.89 -15.05
CA THR A 245 28.94 -16.25 -15.10
C THR A 245 27.81 -17.26 -15.18
N SER A 246 27.96 -18.28 -16.02
CA SER A 246 26.99 -19.37 -16.12
C SER A 246 27.06 -20.27 -14.90
N LYS A 247 25.89 -20.72 -14.43
CA LYS A 247 25.75 -21.65 -13.30
C LYS A 247 24.57 -22.58 -13.54
N THR A 248 24.55 -23.70 -12.81
CA THR A 248 23.38 -24.57 -12.73
C THR A 248 22.86 -24.56 -11.29
N ILE A 249 21.59 -24.26 -11.11
CA ILE A 249 20.92 -24.29 -9.80
C ILE A 249 19.66 -25.13 -9.93
N ASN A 250 19.50 -26.12 -9.05
CA ASN A 250 18.35 -27.03 -9.05
C ASN A 250 18.10 -27.71 -10.42
N GLY A 251 19.18 -28.00 -11.16
CA GLY A 251 19.14 -28.60 -12.49
C GLY A 251 18.84 -27.63 -13.64
N GLU A 252 18.57 -26.36 -13.34
CA GLU A 252 18.22 -25.34 -14.34
C GLU A 252 19.42 -24.42 -14.63
N PRO A 253 19.64 -24.03 -15.90
CA PRO A 253 20.68 -23.08 -16.26
C PRO A 253 20.29 -21.66 -15.84
N VAL A 254 21.23 -20.99 -15.17
CA VAL A 254 21.06 -19.63 -14.65
C VAL A 254 22.34 -18.83 -14.85
N ASN A 255 22.22 -17.51 -14.82
CA ASN A 255 23.35 -16.60 -14.83
C ASN A 255 23.48 -15.95 -13.45
N GLU A 256 24.67 -16.05 -12.85
CA GLU A 256 25.06 -15.26 -11.69
C GLU A 256 25.68 -13.96 -12.20
N ILE A 257 25.11 -12.84 -11.80
CA ILE A 257 25.39 -11.51 -12.34
C ILE A 257 25.87 -10.62 -11.21
N THR A 258 26.90 -9.84 -11.49
CA THR A 258 27.32 -8.71 -10.66
C THR A 258 27.18 -7.43 -11.45
N VAL A 259 26.50 -6.44 -10.89
CA VAL A 259 26.41 -5.08 -11.40
C VAL A 259 27.19 -4.17 -10.47
N GLN A 260 28.19 -3.47 -10.97
CA GLN A 260 29.00 -2.54 -10.21
C GLN A 260 28.82 -1.13 -10.74
N ASP A 261 28.51 -0.18 -9.85
CA ASP A 261 28.41 1.24 -10.21
C ASP A 261 29.79 1.92 -10.19
N SER A 262 29.88 3.09 -10.81
CA SER A 262 31.10 3.91 -10.84
C SER A 262 31.52 4.43 -9.46
N LYS A 263 30.71 4.24 -8.41
CA LYS A 263 31.02 4.61 -7.02
C LYS A 263 31.60 3.42 -6.23
N GLY A 264 31.69 2.25 -6.84
CA GLY A 264 32.23 1.04 -6.25
C GLY A 264 31.19 0.19 -5.51
N HIS A 265 29.91 0.52 -5.56
CA HIS A 265 28.87 -0.36 -5.02
C HIS A 265 28.66 -1.54 -5.95
N SER A 266 28.53 -2.73 -5.35
CA SER A 266 28.35 -3.99 -6.08
C SER A 266 27.03 -4.63 -5.66
N TYR A 267 26.24 -5.00 -6.67
CA TYR A 267 24.95 -5.67 -6.54
C TYR A 267 25.05 -7.04 -7.20
N SER A 268 24.59 -8.09 -6.53
CA SER A 268 24.62 -9.44 -7.06
C SER A 268 23.21 -9.98 -7.24
N CYS A 269 22.95 -10.57 -8.40
CA CYS A 269 21.71 -11.30 -8.66
C CYS A 269 21.95 -12.61 -9.38
N ILE A 270 20.94 -13.47 -9.33
CA ILE A 270 20.87 -14.71 -10.11
C ILE A 270 19.58 -14.63 -10.91
N ILE A 271 19.66 -14.93 -12.21
CA ILE A 271 18.50 -14.97 -13.09
C ILE A 271 18.52 -16.23 -13.95
N HIS A 272 17.35 -16.78 -14.22
CA HIS A 272 17.21 -17.85 -15.21
C HIS A 272 17.59 -17.36 -16.61
N VAL A 273 18.20 -18.22 -17.44
CA VAL A 273 18.68 -17.83 -18.79
C VAL A 273 17.59 -17.27 -19.72
N ASP A 274 16.34 -17.64 -19.48
CA ASP A 274 15.19 -17.15 -20.27
C ASP A 274 14.71 -15.75 -19.87
N LYS A 275 15.12 -15.26 -18.71
CA LYS A 275 14.69 -13.99 -18.12
C LYS A 275 15.66 -12.86 -18.43
N GLN A 276 15.22 -11.64 -18.15
CA GLN A 276 15.91 -10.42 -18.57
C GLN A 276 16.49 -9.65 -17.39
N LEU A 277 17.68 -9.09 -17.61
CA LEU A 277 18.27 -8.07 -16.77
C LEU A 277 17.98 -6.70 -17.38
N TYR A 278 17.35 -5.81 -16.62
CA TYR A 278 17.14 -4.42 -16.99
C TYR A 278 18.12 -3.53 -16.24
N VAL A 279 18.87 -2.72 -16.98
CA VAL A 279 19.84 -1.77 -16.44
C VAL A 279 19.47 -0.37 -16.93
N ASN A 280 18.97 0.46 -16.01
CA ASN A 280 18.56 1.84 -16.30
C ASN A 280 19.62 2.81 -15.78
N CYS A 281 20.28 3.52 -16.67
CA CYS A 281 21.28 4.55 -16.36
C CYS A 281 20.89 5.90 -16.97
N TYR A 282 19.62 6.31 -16.83
CA TYR A 282 19.15 7.56 -17.42
C TYR A 282 19.78 8.79 -16.77
N GLY A 283 20.06 9.80 -17.59
CA GLY A 283 20.28 11.16 -17.12
C GLY A 283 19.00 11.77 -16.55
N GLY A 284 19.13 12.56 -15.50
CA GLY A 284 18.03 13.32 -14.90
C GLY A 284 17.60 14.49 -15.80
N SER A 285 16.32 14.83 -15.78
CA SER A 285 15.84 15.99 -16.56
C SER A 285 16.24 17.30 -15.88
N GLY A 286 16.51 18.33 -16.66
CA GLY A 286 16.69 19.69 -16.16
C GLY A 286 15.38 20.29 -15.65
N GLY A 287 15.49 21.17 -14.66
CA GLY A 287 14.34 21.89 -14.10
C GLY A 287 13.86 23.00 -15.03
N ASP A 288 12.57 23.30 -14.95
CA ASP A 288 12.00 24.43 -15.70
C ASP A 288 12.34 25.77 -15.01
N ALA A 289 12.46 26.82 -15.81
CA ALA A 289 12.59 28.19 -15.33
C ALA A 289 11.25 28.73 -14.82
N ASP A 290 11.30 29.79 -14.00
CA ASP A 290 10.11 30.52 -13.55
C ASP A 290 9.57 31.50 -14.61
N SER A 291 8.28 31.84 -14.56
CA SER A 291 7.58 32.71 -15.51
C SER A 291 7.46 34.18 -15.06
N GLY A 292 8.16 34.59 -14.00
CA GLY A 292 8.07 35.95 -13.47
C GLY A 292 8.59 37.02 -14.46
N SER A 293 7.83 38.10 -14.61
CA SER A 293 8.05 39.15 -15.62
C SER A 293 9.29 40.03 -15.38
N ASN A 294 9.92 39.96 -14.20
CA ASN A 294 11.06 40.80 -13.80
C ASN A 294 12.33 40.00 -13.45
N CYS A 295 12.41 38.74 -13.87
CA CYS A 295 13.50 37.85 -13.52
C CYS A 295 14.58 37.88 -14.62
N GLY A 296 15.83 38.19 -14.25
CA GLY A 296 16.93 38.37 -15.20
C GLY A 296 17.50 37.07 -15.80
N SER A 297 17.08 35.90 -15.30
CA SER A 297 17.57 34.59 -15.74
C SER A 297 16.42 33.57 -15.77
N ASN A 298 15.96 33.25 -16.97
CA ASN A 298 14.79 32.39 -17.21
C ASN A 298 15.15 31.15 -18.06
N ASN A 299 16.38 30.67 -17.95
CA ASN A 299 16.84 29.50 -18.71
C ASN A 299 16.37 28.22 -18.02
N GLY A 300 15.95 27.26 -18.83
CA GLY A 300 15.73 25.91 -18.32
C GLY A 300 17.07 25.23 -18.02
N GLY A 301 17.09 24.35 -17.02
CA GLY A 301 18.28 23.56 -16.71
C GLY A 301 18.57 22.54 -17.80
N ASN A 302 19.84 22.19 -18.02
CA ASN A 302 20.19 21.11 -18.95
C ASN A 302 19.79 19.76 -18.37
N GLY A 303 19.41 18.81 -19.22
CA GLY A 303 19.32 17.40 -18.83
C GLY A 303 20.73 16.82 -18.66
N GLY A 304 20.87 15.90 -17.70
CA GLY A 304 22.13 15.15 -17.52
C GLY A 304 22.31 14.08 -18.58
N ASP A 305 23.54 13.64 -18.79
CA ASP A 305 23.87 12.57 -19.73
C ASP A 305 23.45 11.20 -19.18
N GLY A 306 23.20 10.24 -20.07
CA GLY A 306 23.01 8.85 -19.69
C GLY A 306 24.34 8.18 -19.37
N GLY A 307 24.33 7.22 -18.45
CA GLY A 307 25.52 6.48 -18.04
C GLY A 307 25.91 5.37 -19.02
N ASP A 308 27.22 5.14 -19.17
CA ASP A 308 27.77 4.05 -19.96
C ASP A 308 27.51 2.70 -19.29
N VAL A 309 27.21 1.68 -20.08
CA VAL A 309 27.03 0.30 -19.62
C VAL A 309 28.03 -0.60 -20.33
N SER A 310 28.90 -1.26 -19.56
CA SER A 310 29.81 -2.29 -20.07
C SER A 310 29.33 -3.67 -19.65
N ILE A 311 29.27 -4.62 -20.57
CA ILE A 311 28.77 -5.98 -20.29
C ILE A 311 29.87 -6.99 -20.65
N THR A 312 30.19 -7.84 -19.68
CA THR A 312 31.19 -8.90 -19.82
C THR A 312 30.60 -10.23 -19.32
N GLY A 313 31.06 -11.34 -19.87
CA GLY A 313 30.59 -12.64 -19.42
C GLY A 313 31.60 -13.76 -19.68
N THR A 314 31.64 -14.73 -18.77
CA THR A 314 32.51 -15.91 -18.87
C THR A 314 31.64 -17.16 -18.88
N GLY A 315 31.71 -17.94 -19.98
CA GLY A 315 30.95 -19.20 -20.11
C GLY A 315 29.42 -19.03 -20.21
N VAL A 316 28.92 -17.80 -20.35
CA VAL A 316 27.49 -17.50 -20.50
C VAL A 316 27.05 -17.83 -21.92
N GLY A 317 26.19 -18.83 -22.07
CA GLY A 317 25.63 -19.22 -23.36
C GLY A 317 24.59 -18.22 -23.88
N SER A 318 23.77 -17.65 -22.99
CA SER A 318 22.85 -16.56 -23.31
C SER A 318 22.51 -15.74 -22.06
N LEU A 319 22.47 -14.42 -22.22
CA LEU A 319 22.00 -13.46 -21.22
C LEU A 319 21.26 -12.33 -21.95
N LYS A 320 19.99 -12.12 -21.61
CA LYS A 320 19.19 -11.03 -22.19
C LYS A 320 19.34 -9.80 -21.31
N VAL A 321 20.07 -8.79 -21.80
CA VAL A 321 20.22 -7.50 -21.10
C VAL A 321 19.50 -6.41 -21.89
N VAL A 322 18.63 -5.67 -21.21
CA VAL A 322 17.97 -4.47 -21.73
C VAL A 322 18.61 -3.26 -21.07
N VAL A 323 19.38 -2.51 -21.86
CA VAL A 323 20.06 -1.29 -21.41
C VAL A 323 19.22 -0.06 -21.76
N LYS A 324 19.08 0.83 -20.80
CA LYS A 324 18.29 2.06 -20.88
C LYS A 324 19.14 3.22 -20.35
N ASN A 325 19.86 3.87 -21.25
CA ASN A 325 20.89 4.86 -20.90
C ASN A 325 20.73 6.18 -21.68
N HIS A 326 19.50 6.62 -21.91
CA HIS A 326 19.26 7.91 -22.57
C HIS A 326 19.60 9.08 -21.64
N GLY A 327 20.03 10.20 -22.23
CA GLY A 327 20.15 11.45 -21.49
C GLY A 327 18.79 12.02 -21.08
N GLY A 328 18.81 12.88 -20.07
CA GLY A 328 17.65 13.59 -19.56
C GLY A 328 17.23 14.71 -20.50
N LYS A 329 15.95 15.07 -20.45
CA LYS A 329 15.43 16.22 -21.22
C LYS A 329 15.92 17.52 -20.59
N GLY A 330 16.19 18.53 -21.42
CA GLY A 330 16.38 19.89 -20.93
C GLY A 330 15.06 20.47 -20.40
N GLY A 331 15.16 21.29 -19.37
CA GLY A 331 14.05 22.04 -18.81
C GLY A 331 13.63 23.19 -19.73
N LYS A 332 12.38 23.59 -19.62
CA LYS A 332 11.80 24.68 -20.40
C LYS A 332 12.29 26.03 -19.90
N ALA A 333 12.59 26.92 -20.83
CA ALA A 333 12.71 28.34 -20.53
C ALA A 333 11.36 29.04 -20.48
N ASN A 334 11.38 30.24 -19.90
CA ASN A 334 10.28 31.18 -19.94
C ASN A 334 10.75 32.56 -20.47
N GLY A 335 9.87 33.29 -21.15
CA GLY A 335 10.19 34.59 -21.75
C GLY A 335 11.34 34.50 -22.78
N LEU A 336 12.38 35.30 -22.60
CA LEU A 336 13.57 35.34 -23.48
C LEU A 336 14.65 34.31 -23.11
N GLY A 337 14.39 33.43 -22.15
CA GLY A 337 15.35 32.40 -21.73
C GLY A 337 15.56 31.30 -22.78
N ARG A 338 16.65 30.54 -22.63
CA ARG A 338 16.96 29.37 -23.45
C ARG A 338 16.50 28.09 -22.78
N THR A 339 15.76 27.25 -23.51
CA THR A 339 15.45 25.90 -23.08
C THR A 339 16.75 25.13 -22.92
N GLY A 340 16.87 24.36 -21.84
CA GLY A 340 18.06 23.57 -21.57
C GLY A 340 18.31 22.53 -22.66
N SER A 341 19.58 22.13 -22.82
CA SER A 341 19.93 21.06 -23.74
C SER A 341 19.45 19.71 -23.21
N THR A 342 19.10 18.80 -24.12
CA THR A 342 18.91 17.38 -23.77
C THR A 342 20.30 16.75 -23.61
N GLY A 343 20.46 15.93 -22.56
CA GLY A 343 21.70 15.17 -22.35
C GLY A 343 21.89 14.10 -23.41
N SER A 344 23.13 13.69 -23.61
CA SER A 344 23.51 12.62 -24.52
C SER A 344 23.11 11.25 -23.96
N ALA A 345 22.87 10.28 -24.84
CA ALA A 345 22.78 8.90 -24.41
C ALA A 345 24.17 8.36 -24.05
N GLY A 346 24.24 7.52 -23.02
CA GLY A 346 25.42 6.73 -22.73
C GLY A 346 25.66 5.68 -23.82
N ARG A 347 26.83 5.06 -23.77
CA ARG A 347 27.24 4.01 -24.69
C ARG A 347 27.08 2.64 -24.05
N GLN A 348 26.90 1.64 -24.90
CA GLN A 348 26.84 0.23 -24.50
C GLN A 348 28.01 -0.49 -25.15
N TYR A 349 28.77 -1.25 -24.35
CA TYR A 349 29.97 -1.97 -24.79
C TYR A 349 29.96 -3.42 -24.32
#